data_AF-A0A9D6W7N2-F1
#
_entry.id   AF-A0A9D6W7N2-F1
#
_cell.length_a   1.000
_cell.length_b   1.000
_cell.length_c   1.000
_cell.angle_alpha   90.00
_cell.angle_beta   90.00
_cell.angle_gamma   90.00
#
_symmetry.space_group_name_H-M   'P 1'
#
loop_
_entity.id
_entity.type
_entity.pdbx_description
1 polymer ?
#
loop_
_entity_poly.entity_id
_entity_poly.type
_entity_poly.pdbx_seq_one_letter_code
_entity_poly.pdbx_strand_id
1 'polypeptide(L)'
;MKRLFVLGALALFLLSGEAVAFHGAGTAMGTRAQGRAYALFLQGYLSYREGNLDAALDSYRKALRYADDEPAILYEVGSVLVKKGKLGEAREVLEKALAMDEEHIRSRYLLAGILATTGEKEKAAEHYRRVLSDDPENEEVYVHLATLSAEKSDFAKAEEYLAELIANNPESILGYYYRGRLSAAQKKLPEALKDFDKALEIQPSFDGALLDSGGVLEMMGKNAEAEVRYKKALELSPNNPLIRERLGRVLILENKIDQAVGHYEELKKFSSDNLEFRTRLGILYLERDRFDDAINEFRFVLSARPGNVQVQFFLGTAYQEKGMLAEAEEQFRGIPETSPVYRDAMLHLAMTLSRGKKLEEALDVTRKLRAKFPEDVALLVFLGGQLEEAKKYEEALAILAEAAVKDPKNPSPHFSMGVVYDKVGNFEKMAASMKKAIELDPRHAVALNYLGYSYADRNLNLKEAESLILKALEIRPNDGYFIDSLAWVHYRQGEFARAETELRRALTLVPDDPVVLEHLGDVLVSQGKGTEAANVFEKAIAKGHEKPEEVRNKLSRVKEGSTAK
;
A
#
# COMPACT_ATOMS: atom_id res chain seq x y z
N MET A 1 8.47 2.59 -18.91
CA MET A 1 8.81 1.39 -19.70
C MET A 1 9.72 1.68 -20.89
N LYS A 2 9.35 2.52 -21.88
CA LYS A 2 10.26 2.87 -23.01
C LYS A 2 11.62 3.47 -22.60
N ARG A 3 11.67 4.29 -21.53
CA ARG A 3 12.94 4.88 -21.01
C ARG A 3 13.86 3.90 -20.27
N LEU A 4 13.32 2.82 -19.67
CA LEU A 4 14.14 1.84 -18.94
C LEU A 4 14.91 0.90 -19.88
N PHE A 5 14.33 0.58 -21.04
CA PHE A 5 15.01 -0.22 -22.08
C PHE A 5 16.17 0.55 -22.73
N VAL A 6 16.01 1.85 -22.97
CA VAL A 6 17.04 2.71 -23.60
C VAL A 6 18.24 2.95 -22.68
N LEU A 7 18.03 3.06 -21.36
CA LEU A 7 19.11 3.27 -20.38
C LEU A 7 19.95 2.00 -20.13
N GLY A 8 19.34 0.82 -20.17
CA GLY A 8 20.06 -0.47 -20.06
C GLY A 8 20.95 -0.76 -21.28
N ALA A 9 20.51 -0.36 -22.49
CA ALA A 9 21.29 -0.51 -23.70
C ALA A 9 22.60 0.30 -23.65
N LEU A 10 22.59 1.52 -23.08
CA LEU A 10 23.79 2.37 -23.02
C LEU A 10 24.87 1.85 -22.04
N ALA A 11 24.46 1.16 -20.96
CA ALA A 11 25.36 0.68 -19.91
C ALA A 11 26.15 -0.58 -20.31
N LEU A 12 25.61 -1.43 -21.17
CA LEU A 12 26.31 -2.61 -21.70
C LEU A 12 27.43 -2.27 -22.69
N PHE A 13 27.44 -1.07 -23.30
CA PHE A 13 28.46 -0.73 -24.32
C PHE A 13 29.89 -0.50 -23.78
N LEU A 14 30.09 -0.50 -22.46
CA LEU A 14 31.27 0.12 -21.86
C LEU A 14 32.11 -0.77 -20.92
N LEU A 15 31.81 -2.07 -20.84
CA LEU A 15 32.46 -3.00 -19.91
C LEU A 15 32.92 -4.31 -20.56
N SER A 16 33.84 -4.25 -21.51
CA SER A 16 34.87 -5.29 -21.67
C SER A 16 35.87 -4.89 -22.74
N GLY A 17 37.15 -5.00 -22.42
CA GLY A 17 38.22 -4.73 -23.36
C GLY A 17 39.56 -4.95 -22.69
N GLU A 18 40.08 -6.17 -22.78
CA GLU A 18 41.52 -6.38 -22.68
C GLU A 18 42.19 -5.74 -23.90
N ALA A 19 43.30 -5.04 -23.66
CA ALA A 19 44.13 -4.44 -24.70
C ALA A 19 44.78 -5.57 -25.51
N VAL A 20 44.27 -5.81 -26.72
CA VAL A 20 44.98 -6.66 -27.68
C VAL A 20 46.10 -5.79 -28.26
N ALA A 21 47.35 -6.20 -28.05
CA ALA A 21 48.49 -5.53 -28.64
C ALA A 21 48.42 -5.64 -30.16
N PHE A 22 48.36 -4.50 -30.86
CA PHE A 22 48.47 -4.49 -32.32
C PHE A 22 49.85 -5.01 -32.73
N HIS A 23 49.88 -6.13 -33.46
CA HIS A 23 51.09 -6.69 -34.04
C HIS A 23 51.31 -6.04 -35.41
N GLY A 24 52.25 -5.09 -35.47
CA GLY A 24 52.58 -4.39 -36.70
C GLY A 24 53.09 -5.31 -37.80
N ALA A 25 52.21 -5.81 -38.65
CA ALA A 25 52.56 -6.55 -39.86
C ALA A 25 52.97 -5.57 -40.96
N GLY A 26 54.28 -5.29 -41.01
CA GLY A 26 55.08 -4.91 -42.18
C GLY A 26 54.56 -3.88 -43.20
N THR A 27 55.23 -2.73 -43.27
CA THR A 27 56.02 -2.28 -44.46
C THR A 27 56.83 -1.03 -44.08
N ALA A 28 58.15 -1.09 -44.27
CA ALA A 28 59.14 -0.01 -44.44
C ALA A 28 59.04 1.35 -43.66
N MET A 29 58.20 1.51 -42.63
CA MET A 29 58.33 2.58 -41.64
C MET A 29 59.22 2.08 -40.51
N GLY A 30 60.34 2.77 -40.28
CA GLY A 30 61.35 2.35 -39.31
C GLY A 30 60.76 2.05 -37.93
N THR A 31 61.26 0.99 -37.31
CA THR A 31 60.91 0.46 -35.97
C THR A 31 60.67 1.52 -34.88
N ARG A 32 61.26 2.72 -35.01
CA ARG A 32 61.05 3.88 -34.14
C ARG A 32 59.66 4.52 -34.25
N ALA A 33 59.07 4.60 -35.44
CA ALA A 33 57.73 5.15 -35.64
C ALA A 33 56.67 4.22 -35.03
N GLN A 34 56.80 2.91 -35.27
CA GLN A 34 55.96 1.88 -34.64
C GLN A 34 56.07 1.89 -33.12
N GLY A 35 57.30 1.94 -32.57
CA GLY A 35 57.49 2.06 -31.12
C GLY A 35 56.87 3.33 -30.52
N ARG A 36 56.87 4.44 -31.28
CA ARG A 36 56.24 5.70 -30.86
C ARG A 36 54.70 5.64 -30.92
N ALA A 37 54.15 5.02 -31.97
CA ALA A 37 52.71 4.78 -32.07
C ALA A 37 52.22 3.93 -30.90
N TYR A 38 52.94 2.84 -30.60
CA TYR A 38 52.61 1.95 -29.49
C TYR A 38 52.69 2.64 -28.11
N ALA A 39 53.73 3.45 -27.87
CA ALA A 39 53.84 4.23 -26.64
C ALA A 39 52.67 5.22 -26.45
N LEU A 40 52.27 5.91 -27.53
CA LEU A 40 51.13 6.84 -27.51
C LEU A 40 49.79 6.12 -27.34
N PHE A 41 49.63 4.94 -27.93
CA PHE A 41 48.48 4.07 -27.73
C PHE A 41 48.35 3.66 -26.25
N LEU A 42 49.45 3.18 -25.64
CA LEU A 42 49.45 2.81 -24.22
C LEU A 42 49.17 4.00 -23.31
N GLN A 43 49.71 5.18 -23.63
CA GLN A 43 49.39 6.41 -22.92
C GLN A 43 47.88 6.73 -22.99
N GLY A 44 47.29 6.62 -24.18
CA GLY A 44 45.85 6.80 -24.36
C GLY A 44 45.02 5.81 -23.56
N TYR A 45 45.43 4.54 -23.56
CA TYR A 45 44.78 3.48 -22.79
C TYR A 45 44.84 3.74 -21.28
N LEU A 46 45.99 4.16 -20.75
CA LEU A 46 46.13 4.52 -19.34
C LEU A 46 45.24 5.72 -18.98
N SER A 47 45.26 6.79 -19.78
CA SER A 47 44.39 7.95 -19.57
C SER A 47 42.90 7.59 -19.62
N TYR A 48 42.51 6.67 -20.51
CA TYR A 48 41.14 6.17 -20.58
C TYR A 48 40.73 5.42 -19.31
N ARG A 49 41.61 4.55 -18.80
CA ARG A 49 41.41 3.81 -17.54
C ARG A 49 41.34 4.73 -16.32
N GLU A 50 42.05 5.85 -16.35
CA GLU A 50 41.98 6.92 -15.34
C GLU A 50 40.74 7.81 -15.47
N GLY A 51 39.92 7.60 -16.52
CA GLY A 51 38.72 8.40 -16.79
C GLY A 51 39.00 9.75 -17.47
N ASN A 52 40.26 10.03 -17.83
CA ASN A 52 40.64 11.23 -18.56
C ASN A 52 40.43 11.05 -20.07
N LEU A 53 39.17 11.19 -20.50
CA LEU A 53 38.73 10.95 -21.88
C LEU A 53 39.38 11.92 -22.89
N ASP A 54 39.68 13.16 -22.49
CA ASP A 54 40.33 14.13 -23.37
C ASP A 54 41.79 13.77 -23.65
N ALA A 55 42.55 13.42 -22.60
CA ALA A 55 43.93 12.97 -22.74
C ALA A 55 44.04 11.64 -23.49
N ALA A 56 43.08 10.72 -23.28
CA ALA A 56 42.98 9.47 -24.02
C ALA A 56 42.80 9.74 -25.51
N LEU A 57 41.80 10.56 -25.88
CA LEU A 57 41.49 10.88 -27.26
C LEU A 57 42.66 11.57 -27.98
N ASP A 58 43.34 12.50 -27.31
CA ASP A 58 44.52 13.18 -27.85
C ASP A 58 45.68 12.19 -28.11
N SER A 59 45.94 11.30 -27.16
CA SER A 59 47.01 10.30 -27.25
C SER A 59 46.74 9.29 -28.38
N TYR A 60 45.51 8.80 -28.52
CA TYR A 60 45.13 7.91 -29.63
C TYR A 60 45.21 8.61 -30.99
N ARG A 61 44.74 9.86 -31.09
CA ARG A 61 44.88 10.66 -32.34
C ARG A 61 46.34 10.91 -32.70
N LYS A 62 47.22 11.10 -31.72
CA LYS A 62 48.67 11.20 -31.94
C LYS A 62 49.25 9.86 -32.39
N ALA A 63 48.79 8.73 -31.85
CA ALA A 63 49.22 7.40 -32.26
C ALA A 63 48.87 7.13 -33.74
N LEU A 64 47.66 7.50 -34.18
CA LEU A 64 47.22 7.39 -35.58
C LEU A 64 48.09 8.16 -36.59
N ARG A 65 48.82 9.20 -36.16
CA ARG A 65 49.77 9.93 -37.03
C ARG A 65 51.02 9.11 -37.38
N TYR A 66 51.30 8.03 -36.65
CA TYR A 66 52.48 7.18 -36.80
C TYR A 66 52.16 5.74 -37.21
N ALA A 67 50.87 5.38 -37.27
CA ALA A 67 50.39 4.04 -37.54
C ALA A 67 49.20 4.04 -38.51
N ASP A 68 49.20 4.97 -39.48
CA ASP A 68 48.29 5.06 -40.63
C ASP A 68 46.93 4.35 -40.46
N ASP A 69 45.95 5.06 -39.89
CA ASP A 69 44.56 4.60 -39.77
C ASP A 69 44.35 3.17 -39.22
N GLU A 70 45.22 2.74 -38.31
CA GLU A 70 45.14 1.44 -37.63
C GLU A 70 43.75 1.16 -37.01
N PRO A 71 43.02 0.11 -37.46
CA PRO A 71 41.67 -0.23 -36.98
C PRO A 71 41.54 -0.32 -35.45
N ALA A 72 42.53 -0.92 -34.79
CA ALA A 72 42.52 -1.08 -33.33
C ALA A 72 42.56 0.28 -32.60
N ILE A 73 43.30 1.25 -33.12
CA ILE A 73 43.38 2.59 -32.53
C ILE A 73 42.14 3.41 -32.88
N LEU A 74 41.61 3.26 -34.10
CA LEU A 74 40.33 3.87 -34.49
C LEU A 74 39.18 3.38 -33.61
N TYR A 75 39.12 2.09 -33.26
CA TYR A 75 38.17 1.55 -32.30
C TYR A 75 38.24 2.28 -30.94
N GLU A 76 39.44 2.44 -30.38
CA GLU A 76 39.61 3.13 -29.09
C GLU A 76 39.16 4.61 -29.17
N VAL A 77 39.46 5.30 -30.28
CA VAL A 77 38.95 6.66 -30.54
C VAL A 77 37.41 6.66 -30.57
N GLY A 78 36.80 5.72 -31.29
CA GLY A 78 35.34 5.55 -31.36
C GLY A 78 34.73 5.30 -29.98
N SER A 79 35.31 4.40 -29.18
CA SER A 79 34.88 4.08 -27.81
C SER A 79 34.90 5.31 -26.88
N VAL A 80 35.99 6.09 -26.93
CA VAL A 80 36.09 7.35 -26.17
C VAL A 80 35.01 8.34 -26.61
N LEU A 81 34.78 8.48 -27.92
CA LEU A 81 33.75 9.38 -28.45
C LEU A 81 32.33 8.96 -28.03
N VAL A 82 32.04 7.65 -27.98
CA VAL A 82 30.78 7.12 -27.42
C VAL A 82 30.62 7.52 -25.96
N LYS A 83 31.64 7.32 -25.12
CA LYS A 83 31.60 7.75 -23.70
C LYS A 83 31.36 9.26 -23.54
N LYS A 84 31.84 10.06 -24.48
CA LYS A 84 31.63 11.52 -24.51
C LYS A 84 30.28 11.95 -25.11
N GLY A 85 29.44 11.00 -25.53
CA GLY A 85 28.15 11.26 -26.18
C GLY A 85 28.26 11.78 -27.62
N LYS A 86 29.44 11.72 -28.23
CA LYS A 86 29.72 12.21 -29.58
C LYS A 86 29.47 11.11 -30.62
N LEU A 87 28.22 10.66 -30.71
CA LEU A 87 27.85 9.48 -31.52
C LEU A 87 28.10 9.65 -33.02
N GLY A 88 27.96 10.87 -33.56
CA GLY A 88 28.27 11.17 -34.97
C GLY A 88 29.75 10.99 -35.31
N GLU A 89 30.64 11.64 -34.54
CA GLU A 89 32.10 11.48 -34.70
C GLU A 89 32.53 10.02 -34.46
N ALA A 90 31.94 9.34 -33.48
CA ALA A 90 32.24 7.93 -33.20
C ALA A 90 31.88 7.03 -34.38
N ARG A 91 30.70 7.24 -35.00
CA ARG A 91 30.28 6.51 -36.18
C ARG A 91 31.26 6.65 -37.32
N GLU A 92 31.65 7.88 -37.67
CA GLU A 92 32.59 8.15 -38.77
C GLU A 92 33.92 7.41 -38.57
N VAL A 93 34.45 7.45 -37.34
CA VAL A 93 35.71 6.78 -37.00
C VAL A 93 35.58 5.25 -37.08
N LEU A 94 34.46 4.68 -36.65
CA LEU A 94 34.24 3.23 -36.67
C LEU A 94 33.94 2.72 -38.08
N GLU A 95 33.22 3.48 -38.90
CA GLU A 95 33.07 3.20 -40.33
C GLU A 95 34.42 3.23 -41.05
N LYS A 96 35.29 4.19 -40.69
CA LYS A 96 36.67 4.23 -41.17
C LYS A 96 37.49 3.01 -40.74
N ALA A 97 37.34 2.56 -39.49
CA ALA A 97 38.01 1.34 -39.00
C ALA A 97 37.57 0.11 -39.81
N LEU A 98 36.27 -0.02 -40.11
CA LEU A 98 35.73 -1.12 -40.90
C LEU A 98 36.09 -1.03 -42.39
N ALA A 99 36.40 0.16 -42.90
CA ALA A 99 36.92 0.33 -44.26
C ALA A 99 38.39 -0.10 -44.39
N MET A 100 39.15 -0.08 -43.29
CA MET A 100 40.54 -0.56 -43.23
C MET A 100 40.61 -2.05 -42.94
N ASP A 101 39.73 -2.54 -42.07
CA ASP A 101 39.59 -3.95 -41.72
C ASP A 101 38.10 -4.30 -41.55
N GLU A 102 37.54 -4.93 -42.58
CA GLU A 102 36.13 -5.36 -42.57
C GLU A 102 35.87 -6.44 -41.50
N GLU A 103 36.87 -7.17 -41.03
CA GLU A 103 36.72 -8.23 -40.02
C GLU A 103 36.91 -7.72 -38.59
N HIS A 104 37.08 -6.40 -38.39
CA HIS A 104 37.29 -5.82 -37.06
C HIS A 104 36.02 -5.87 -36.18
N ILE A 105 35.81 -7.02 -35.51
CA ILE A 105 34.61 -7.38 -34.74
C ILE A 105 34.23 -6.30 -33.72
N ARG A 106 35.19 -5.79 -32.95
CA ARG A 106 34.93 -4.77 -31.89
C ARG A 106 34.40 -3.46 -32.47
N SER A 107 34.90 -3.03 -33.61
CA SER A 107 34.41 -1.81 -34.30
C SER A 107 33.00 -2.03 -34.84
N ARG A 108 32.76 -3.21 -35.42
CA ARG A 108 31.44 -3.60 -35.93
C ARG A 108 30.39 -3.65 -34.83
N TYR A 109 30.74 -4.24 -33.69
CA TYR A 109 29.87 -4.31 -32.51
C TYR A 109 29.51 -2.92 -31.98
N LEU A 110 30.51 -2.06 -31.78
CA LEU A 110 30.28 -0.70 -31.28
C LEU A 110 29.47 0.15 -32.26
N LEU A 111 29.74 0.02 -33.57
CA LEU A 111 28.96 0.68 -34.61
C LEU A 111 27.49 0.22 -34.60
N ALA A 112 27.24 -1.08 -34.48
CA ALA A 112 25.89 -1.63 -34.37
C ALA A 112 25.13 -1.00 -33.19
N GLY A 113 25.80 -0.79 -32.07
CA GLY A 113 25.24 -0.10 -30.90
C GLY A 113 24.85 1.35 -31.12
N ILE A 114 25.71 2.10 -31.83
CA ILE A 114 25.43 3.48 -32.22
C ILE A 114 24.22 3.51 -33.15
N LEU A 115 24.16 2.62 -34.14
CA LEU A 115 23.02 2.52 -35.07
C LEU A 115 21.71 2.18 -34.35
N ALA A 116 21.74 1.25 -33.39
CA ALA A 116 20.58 0.91 -32.57
C ALA A 116 20.07 2.12 -31.77
N THR A 117 20.99 2.87 -31.14
CA THR A 117 20.67 4.05 -30.32
C THR A 117 20.17 5.23 -31.16
N THR A 118 20.67 5.38 -32.39
CA THR A 118 20.27 6.45 -33.32
C THR A 118 19.00 6.12 -34.12
N GLY A 119 18.43 4.93 -33.93
CA GLY A 119 17.16 4.51 -34.52
C GLY A 119 17.29 3.73 -35.84
N GLU A 120 18.51 3.51 -36.35
CA GLU A 120 18.80 2.68 -37.53
C GLU A 120 18.83 1.19 -37.18
N LYS A 121 17.71 0.68 -36.65
CA LYS A 121 17.61 -0.63 -36.01
C LYS A 121 17.84 -1.81 -36.96
N GLU A 122 17.42 -1.70 -38.21
CA GLU A 122 17.65 -2.72 -39.25
C GLU A 122 19.13 -2.87 -39.55
N LYS A 123 19.85 -1.76 -39.76
CA LYS A 123 21.30 -1.76 -39.97
C LYS A 123 22.04 -2.26 -38.75
N ALA A 124 21.62 -1.85 -37.55
CA ALA A 124 22.18 -2.38 -36.31
C ALA A 124 22.06 -3.92 -36.25
N ALA A 125 20.89 -4.47 -36.57
CA ALA A 125 20.67 -5.92 -36.60
C ALA A 125 21.50 -6.62 -37.69
N GLU A 126 21.76 -5.99 -38.83
CA GLU A 126 22.70 -6.51 -39.84
C GLU A 126 24.13 -6.59 -39.30
N HIS A 127 24.64 -5.51 -38.70
CA HIS A 127 25.97 -5.50 -38.10
C HIS A 127 26.08 -6.51 -36.95
N TYR A 128 25.08 -6.60 -36.07
CA TYR A 128 25.06 -7.60 -34.99
C TYR A 128 25.02 -9.04 -35.50
N ARG A 129 24.21 -9.35 -36.53
CA ARG A 129 24.23 -10.69 -37.14
C ARG A 129 25.59 -11.05 -37.74
N ARG A 130 26.30 -10.04 -38.28
CA ARG A 130 27.66 -10.27 -38.78
C ARG A 130 28.64 -10.52 -37.62
N VAL A 131 28.59 -9.71 -36.56
CA VAL A 131 29.38 -9.97 -35.34
C VAL A 131 29.12 -11.38 -34.82
N LEU A 132 27.87 -11.82 -34.78
CA LEU A 132 27.51 -13.14 -34.30
C LEU A 132 28.07 -14.28 -35.17
N SER A 133 28.14 -14.07 -36.49
CA SER A 133 28.77 -15.02 -37.41
C SER A 133 30.26 -15.16 -37.19
N ASP A 134 30.92 -14.10 -36.73
CA ASP A 134 32.37 -14.04 -36.54
C ASP A 134 32.76 -14.45 -35.08
N ASP A 135 31.87 -14.22 -34.11
CA ASP A 135 32.00 -14.55 -32.68
C ASP A 135 30.69 -15.14 -32.12
N PRO A 136 30.43 -16.46 -32.31
CA PRO A 136 29.19 -17.11 -31.88
C PRO A 136 29.00 -17.22 -30.36
N GLU A 137 30.06 -16.97 -29.57
CA GLU A 137 30.03 -17.04 -28.10
C GLU A 137 29.63 -15.69 -27.46
N ASN A 138 29.44 -14.65 -28.27
CA ASN A 138 29.11 -13.32 -27.79
C ASN A 138 27.66 -13.22 -27.30
N GLU A 139 27.44 -13.49 -25.99
CA GLU A 139 26.10 -13.46 -25.38
C GLU A 139 25.38 -12.13 -25.56
N GLU A 140 26.12 -11.01 -25.48
CA GLU A 140 25.55 -9.66 -25.58
C GLU A 140 24.87 -9.45 -26.94
N VAL A 141 25.44 -10.00 -28.02
CA VAL A 141 24.90 -9.86 -29.37
C VAL A 141 23.55 -10.56 -29.52
N TYR A 142 23.38 -11.77 -28.95
CA TYR A 142 22.07 -12.43 -28.92
C TYR A 142 21.04 -11.59 -28.17
N VAL A 143 21.42 -11.02 -27.02
CA VAL A 143 20.54 -10.16 -26.22
C VAL A 143 20.14 -8.90 -27.00
N HIS A 144 21.08 -8.26 -27.70
CA HIS A 144 20.79 -7.07 -28.53
C HIS A 144 19.86 -7.41 -29.69
N LEU A 145 20.11 -8.51 -30.41
CA LEU A 145 19.26 -8.98 -31.50
C LEU A 145 17.86 -9.35 -31.01
N ALA A 146 17.76 -10.02 -29.86
CA ALA A 146 16.49 -10.34 -29.23
C ALA A 146 15.71 -9.08 -28.82
N THR A 147 16.40 -8.11 -28.22
CA THR A 147 15.81 -6.83 -27.82
C THR A 147 15.31 -6.04 -29.02
N LEU A 148 16.12 -5.91 -30.07
CA LEU A 148 15.73 -5.24 -31.32
C LEU A 148 14.52 -5.91 -31.98
N SER A 149 14.46 -7.25 -31.94
CA SER A 149 13.32 -8.02 -32.47
C SER A 149 12.05 -7.81 -31.64
N ALA A 150 12.16 -7.86 -30.31
CA ALA A 150 11.05 -7.62 -29.40
C ALA A 150 10.48 -6.18 -29.52
N GLU A 151 11.34 -5.18 -29.74
CA GLU A 151 10.90 -3.79 -29.96
C GLU A 151 10.11 -3.62 -31.27
N LYS A 152 10.34 -4.48 -32.27
CA LYS A 152 9.54 -4.57 -33.50
C LYS A 152 8.29 -5.42 -33.33
N SER A 153 8.01 -5.89 -32.11
CA SER A 153 6.96 -6.86 -31.80
C SER A 153 7.16 -8.22 -32.48
N ASP A 154 8.36 -8.52 -32.99
CA ASP A 154 8.73 -9.85 -33.46
C ASP A 154 9.24 -10.70 -32.29
N PHE A 155 8.28 -11.12 -31.49
CA PHE A 155 8.51 -11.91 -30.29
C PHE A 155 9.05 -13.32 -30.60
N ALA A 156 8.67 -13.89 -31.74
CA ALA A 156 9.13 -15.21 -32.15
C ALA A 156 10.63 -15.19 -32.45
N LYS A 157 11.09 -14.18 -33.20
CA LYS A 157 12.52 -14.04 -33.49
C LYS A 157 13.33 -13.69 -32.24
N ALA A 158 12.76 -12.88 -31.34
CA ALA A 158 13.40 -12.59 -30.05
C ALA A 158 13.60 -13.86 -29.20
N GLU A 159 12.59 -14.73 -29.16
CA GLU A 159 12.65 -16.00 -28.44
C GLU A 159 13.65 -16.97 -29.08
N GLU A 160 13.73 -16.99 -30.42
CA GLU A 160 14.72 -17.79 -31.16
C GLU A 160 16.16 -17.43 -30.78
N TYR A 161 16.51 -16.14 -30.80
CA TYR A 161 17.87 -15.68 -30.42
C TYR A 161 18.22 -16.03 -28.97
N LEU A 162 17.27 -15.90 -28.03
CA LEU A 162 17.51 -16.23 -26.63
C LEU A 162 17.57 -17.75 -26.39
N ALA A 163 16.81 -18.53 -27.15
CA ALA A 163 16.89 -19.99 -27.12
C ALA A 163 18.22 -20.48 -27.69
N GLU A 164 18.71 -19.87 -28.77
CA GLU A 164 20.02 -20.16 -29.36
C GLU A 164 21.16 -19.83 -28.38
N LEU A 165 21.10 -18.67 -27.72
CA LEU A 165 22.04 -18.32 -26.64
C LEU A 165 22.06 -19.38 -25.53
N ILE A 166 20.90 -19.80 -25.02
CA ILE A 166 20.81 -20.80 -23.95
C ILE A 166 21.28 -22.18 -24.43
N ALA A 167 21.05 -22.52 -25.70
CA ALA A 167 21.52 -23.78 -26.28
C ALA A 167 23.05 -23.81 -26.41
N ASN A 168 23.65 -22.69 -26.80
CA ASN A 168 25.11 -22.55 -26.92
C ASN A 168 25.80 -22.42 -25.57
N ASN A 169 25.16 -21.74 -24.61
CA ASN A 169 25.60 -21.67 -23.23
C ASN A 169 24.44 -21.95 -22.24
N PRO A 170 24.29 -23.21 -21.78
CA PRO A 170 23.28 -23.59 -20.77
C PRO A 170 23.43 -22.92 -19.40
N GLU A 171 24.57 -22.28 -19.11
CA GLU A 171 24.84 -21.50 -17.90
C GLU A 171 24.79 -19.97 -18.15
N SER A 172 24.29 -19.51 -19.31
CA SER A 172 24.15 -18.09 -19.59
C SER A 172 23.07 -17.44 -18.73
N ILE A 173 23.50 -16.65 -17.75
CA ILE A 173 22.64 -15.84 -16.88
C ILE A 173 21.83 -14.85 -17.73
N LEU A 174 22.47 -14.24 -18.73
CA LEU A 174 21.83 -13.27 -19.63
C LEU A 174 20.73 -13.92 -20.47
N GLY A 175 20.96 -15.13 -21.00
CA GLY A 175 19.98 -15.86 -21.78
C GLY A 175 18.69 -16.10 -21.00
N TYR A 176 18.78 -16.68 -19.81
CA TYR A 176 17.60 -16.88 -18.96
C TYR A 176 16.98 -15.56 -18.51
N TYR A 177 17.77 -14.58 -18.06
CA TYR A 177 17.23 -13.30 -17.60
C TYR A 177 16.42 -12.58 -18.68
N TYR A 178 16.97 -12.44 -19.89
CA TYR A 178 16.28 -11.72 -20.98
C TYR A 178 15.11 -12.52 -21.55
N ARG A 179 15.15 -13.87 -21.55
CA ARG A 179 13.97 -14.69 -21.91
C ARG A 179 12.87 -14.59 -20.86
N GLY A 180 13.24 -14.51 -19.59
CA GLY A 180 12.32 -14.23 -18.49
C GLY A 180 11.64 -12.88 -18.65
N ARG A 181 12.39 -11.81 -18.96
CA ARG A 181 11.84 -10.48 -19.24
C ARG A 181 10.93 -10.45 -20.46
N LEU A 182 11.30 -11.16 -21.53
CA LEU A 182 10.47 -11.30 -22.73
C LEU A 182 9.13 -11.98 -22.41
N SER A 183 9.18 -13.07 -21.65
CA SER A 183 7.99 -13.79 -21.17
C SER A 183 7.11 -12.93 -20.28
N ALA A 184 7.71 -12.16 -19.36
CA ALA A 184 6.98 -11.22 -18.50
C ALA A 184 6.26 -10.12 -19.31
N ALA A 185 6.92 -9.58 -20.35
CA ALA A 185 6.32 -8.59 -21.25
C ALA A 185 5.12 -9.17 -22.04
N GLN A 186 5.14 -10.47 -22.32
CA GLN A 186 4.04 -11.21 -22.94
C GLN A 186 2.97 -11.69 -21.94
N LYS A 187 3.10 -11.34 -20.64
CA LYS A 187 2.24 -11.82 -19.54
C LYS A 187 2.29 -13.34 -19.31
N LYS A 188 3.32 -14.02 -19.81
CA LYS A 188 3.65 -15.41 -19.51
C LYS A 188 4.39 -15.48 -18.17
N LEU A 189 3.66 -15.20 -17.08
CA LEU A 189 4.24 -14.99 -15.75
C LEU A 189 4.93 -16.24 -15.16
N PRO A 190 4.35 -17.45 -15.24
CA PRO A 190 5.01 -18.66 -14.75
C PRO A 190 6.33 -18.98 -15.48
N GLU A 191 6.35 -18.80 -16.80
CA GLU A 191 7.53 -19.01 -17.64
C GLU A 191 8.62 -17.99 -17.33
N ALA A 192 8.22 -16.72 -17.15
CA ALA A 192 9.14 -15.66 -16.74
C ALA A 192 9.81 -15.99 -15.39
N LEU A 193 9.03 -16.44 -14.42
CA LEU A 193 9.52 -16.78 -13.09
C LEU A 193 10.51 -17.95 -13.15
N LYS A 194 10.20 -19.00 -13.93
CA LYS A 194 11.10 -20.15 -14.13
C LYS A 194 12.46 -19.73 -14.67
N ASP A 195 12.48 -18.83 -15.64
CA ASP A 195 13.71 -18.32 -16.24
C ASP A 195 14.49 -17.43 -15.25
N PHE A 196 13.81 -16.56 -14.51
CA PHE A 196 14.48 -15.79 -13.45
C PHE A 196 15.05 -16.67 -12.35
N ASP A 197 14.33 -17.72 -11.94
CA ASP A 197 14.83 -18.70 -10.99
C ASP A 197 16.07 -19.40 -11.51
N LYS A 198 16.09 -19.76 -12.79
CA LYS A 198 17.28 -20.37 -13.39
C LYS A 198 18.48 -19.42 -13.41
N ALA A 199 18.27 -18.15 -13.73
CA ALA A 199 19.31 -17.13 -13.64
C ALA A 199 19.85 -16.98 -12.20
N LEU A 200 18.97 -17.08 -11.20
CA LEU A 200 19.33 -16.97 -9.78
C LEU A 200 19.91 -18.25 -9.16
N GLU A 201 19.65 -19.42 -9.75
CA GLU A 201 20.39 -20.64 -9.43
C GLU A 201 21.86 -20.51 -9.84
N ILE A 202 22.12 -19.95 -11.02
CA ILE A 202 23.47 -19.76 -11.56
C ILE A 202 24.19 -18.63 -10.81
N GLN A 203 23.53 -17.46 -10.66
CA GLN A 203 24.06 -16.33 -9.91
C GLN A 203 23.05 -15.83 -8.86
N PRO A 204 23.13 -16.32 -7.61
CA PRO A 204 22.20 -15.93 -6.54
C PRO A 204 22.23 -14.44 -6.18
N SER A 205 23.29 -13.71 -6.54
CA SER A 205 23.50 -12.28 -6.30
C SER A 205 23.10 -11.39 -7.47
N PHE A 206 22.39 -11.91 -8.48
CA PHE A 206 21.99 -11.13 -9.63
C PHE A 206 20.77 -10.24 -9.29
N ASP A 207 21.05 -8.96 -9.04
CA ASP A 207 20.10 -7.96 -8.56
C ASP A 207 18.91 -7.74 -9.52
N GLY A 208 19.19 -7.67 -10.83
CA GLY A 208 18.19 -7.52 -11.88
C GLY A 208 17.14 -8.62 -11.88
N ALA A 209 17.56 -9.89 -11.78
CA ALA A 209 16.63 -11.02 -11.70
C ALA A 209 15.88 -11.07 -10.36
N LEU A 210 16.48 -10.69 -9.23
CA LEU A 210 15.75 -10.60 -7.96
C LEU A 210 14.64 -9.54 -8.00
N LEU A 211 14.95 -8.36 -8.54
CA LEU A 211 13.98 -7.27 -8.68
C LEU A 211 12.86 -7.63 -9.65
N ASP A 212 13.19 -8.12 -10.84
CA ASP A 212 12.18 -8.44 -11.87
C ASP A 212 11.34 -9.67 -11.50
N SER A 213 11.93 -10.70 -10.88
CA SER A 213 11.16 -11.85 -10.36
C SER A 213 10.22 -11.45 -9.22
N GLY A 214 10.64 -10.55 -8.31
CA GLY A 214 9.76 -9.96 -7.31
C GLY A 214 8.56 -9.24 -7.95
N GLY A 215 8.79 -8.51 -9.04
CA GLY A 215 7.72 -7.84 -9.79
C GLY A 215 6.74 -8.81 -10.43
N VAL A 216 7.23 -9.91 -11.01
CA VAL A 216 6.38 -10.98 -11.56
C VAL A 216 5.56 -11.66 -10.45
N LEU A 217 6.16 -11.93 -9.29
CA LEU A 217 5.47 -12.51 -8.14
C LEU A 217 4.34 -11.59 -7.63
N GLU A 218 4.56 -10.27 -7.57
CA GLU A 218 3.50 -9.30 -7.27
C GLU A 218 2.35 -9.37 -8.29
N MET A 219 2.65 -9.46 -9.59
CA MET A 219 1.62 -9.59 -10.63
C MET A 219 0.81 -10.89 -10.51
N MET A 220 1.40 -11.92 -9.91
CA MET A 220 0.73 -13.20 -9.62
C MET A 220 -0.01 -13.20 -8.27
N GLY A 221 0.06 -12.12 -7.48
CA GLY A 221 -0.50 -12.06 -6.12
C GLY A 221 0.31 -12.85 -5.08
N LYS A 222 1.52 -13.30 -5.42
CA LYS A 222 2.43 -14.07 -4.56
C LYS A 222 3.32 -13.13 -3.72
N ASN A 223 2.67 -12.28 -2.92
CA ASN A 223 3.32 -11.21 -2.17
C ASN A 223 4.40 -11.71 -1.19
N ALA A 224 4.13 -12.80 -0.45
CA ALA A 224 5.11 -13.37 0.49
C ALA A 224 6.40 -13.83 -0.22
N GLU A 225 6.30 -14.41 -1.42
CA GLU A 225 7.46 -14.81 -2.23
C GLU A 225 8.18 -13.56 -2.79
N ALA A 226 7.42 -12.53 -3.21
CA ALA A 226 7.98 -11.26 -3.68
C ALA A 226 8.79 -10.55 -2.58
N GLU A 227 8.30 -10.56 -1.34
CA GLU A 227 9.00 -10.01 -0.18
C GLU A 227 10.39 -10.61 -0.02
N VAL A 228 10.53 -11.94 -0.17
CA VAL A 228 11.82 -12.64 -0.08
C VAL A 228 12.78 -12.15 -1.17
N ARG A 229 12.30 -12.02 -2.42
CA ARG A 229 13.12 -11.52 -3.54
C ARG A 229 13.58 -10.09 -3.30
N TYR A 230 12.69 -9.21 -2.86
CA TYR A 230 13.02 -7.81 -2.62
C TYR A 230 13.93 -7.61 -1.41
N LYS A 231 13.79 -8.40 -0.34
CA LYS A 231 14.72 -8.36 0.79
C LYS A 231 16.14 -8.71 0.34
N LYS A 232 16.30 -9.79 -0.42
CA LYS A 232 17.61 -10.19 -0.96
C LYS A 232 18.17 -9.15 -1.94
N ALA A 233 17.33 -8.57 -2.80
CA ALA A 233 17.75 -7.50 -3.69
C ALA A 233 18.22 -6.25 -2.91
N LEU A 234 17.55 -5.93 -1.80
CA LEU A 234 17.90 -4.78 -0.95
C LEU A 234 19.19 -5.03 -0.16
N GLU A 235 19.48 -6.27 0.25
CA GLU A 235 20.77 -6.63 0.86
C GLU A 235 21.95 -6.35 -0.08
N LEU A 236 21.79 -6.64 -1.38
CA LEU A 236 22.82 -6.40 -2.40
C LEU A 236 22.93 -4.92 -2.77
N SER A 237 21.81 -4.19 -2.75
CA SER A 237 21.74 -2.77 -3.10
C SER A 237 21.00 -1.95 -2.02
N PRO A 238 21.61 -1.71 -0.84
CA PRO A 238 20.91 -1.11 0.31
C PRO A 238 20.36 0.30 0.06
N ASN A 239 20.97 1.05 -0.86
CA ASN A 239 20.62 2.42 -1.18
C ASN A 239 19.73 2.55 -2.42
N ASN A 240 19.15 1.45 -2.94
CA ASN A 240 18.28 1.49 -4.10
C ASN A 240 16.82 1.84 -3.69
N PRO A 241 16.32 3.05 -4.01
CA PRO A 241 14.99 3.48 -3.60
C PRO A 241 13.88 2.67 -4.28
N LEU A 242 14.10 2.18 -5.52
CA LEU A 242 13.09 1.39 -6.22
C LEU A 242 12.82 0.08 -5.50
N ILE A 243 13.86 -0.65 -5.10
CA ILE A 243 13.71 -1.93 -4.38
C ILE A 243 13.00 -1.69 -3.05
N ARG A 244 13.40 -0.64 -2.33
CA ARG A 244 12.82 -0.28 -1.02
C ARG A 244 11.34 0.10 -1.13
N GLU A 245 10.95 0.82 -2.17
CA GLU A 245 9.55 1.15 -2.46
C GLU A 245 8.74 -0.11 -2.80
N ARG A 246 9.27 -1.00 -3.66
CA ARG A 246 8.63 -2.28 -4.01
C ARG A 246 8.41 -3.14 -2.77
N LEU A 247 9.42 -3.30 -1.91
CA LEU A 247 9.33 -4.03 -0.66
C LEU A 247 8.30 -3.40 0.30
N GLY A 248 8.36 -2.08 0.48
CA GLY A 248 7.40 -1.35 1.33
C GLY A 248 5.96 -1.56 0.87
N ARG A 249 5.69 -1.58 -0.44
CA ARG A 249 4.34 -1.86 -0.98
C ARG A 249 3.89 -3.30 -0.70
N VAL A 250 4.76 -4.29 -0.92
CA VAL A 250 4.43 -5.70 -0.64
C VAL A 250 4.10 -5.91 0.83
N LEU A 251 4.86 -5.28 1.73
CA LEU A 251 4.59 -5.36 3.17
C LEU A 251 3.23 -4.78 3.56
N ILE A 252 2.76 -3.73 2.89
CA ILE A 252 1.40 -3.20 3.09
C ILE A 252 0.35 -4.24 2.68
N LEU A 253 0.53 -4.89 1.51
CA LEU A 253 -0.39 -5.92 1.03
C LEU A 253 -0.46 -7.14 1.96
N GLU A 254 0.65 -7.46 2.64
CA GLU A 254 0.75 -8.52 3.64
C GLU A 254 0.32 -8.07 5.06
N ASN A 255 -0.25 -6.86 5.20
CA ASN A 255 -0.65 -6.26 6.47
C ASN A 255 0.50 -6.13 7.50
N LYS A 256 1.76 -6.08 7.03
CA LYS A 256 2.98 -5.88 7.85
C LYS A 256 3.32 -4.40 7.95
N ILE A 257 2.36 -3.61 8.46
CA ILE A 257 2.38 -2.14 8.41
C ILE A 257 3.61 -1.54 9.11
N ASP A 258 4.01 -2.05 10.27
CA ASP A 258 5.18 -1.53 11.01
C ASP A 258 6.49 -1.67 10.22
N GLN A 259 6.65 -2.77 9.49
CA GLN A 259 7.83 -2.96 8.63
C GLN A 259 7.78 -2.01 7.42
N ALA A 260 6.59 -1.83 6.83
CA ALA A 260 6.41 -0.90 5.73
C ALA A 260 6.76 0.54 6.12
N VAL A 261 6.32 1.00 7.30
CA VAL A 261 6.65 2.33 7.84
C VAL A 261 8.16 2.56 7.86
N GLY A 262 8.93 1.60 8.38
CA GLY A 262 10.41 1.71 8.42
C GLY A 262 11.03 1.88 7.02
N HIS A 263 10.53 1.17 6.00
CA HIS A 263 11.01 1.33 4.63
C HIS A 263 10.67 2.71 4.03
N TYR A 264 9.47 3.24 4.28
CA TYR A 264 9.08 4.58 3.81
C TYR A 264 9.79 5.71 4.56
N GLU A 265 10.11 5.52 5.86
CA GLU A 265 10.96 6.45 6.62
C GLU A 265 12.37 6.53 6.03
N GLU A 266 12.96 5.41 5.64
CA GLU A 266 14.25 5.40 4.94
C GLU A 266 14.16 6.05 3.55
N LEU A 267 13.11 5.77 2.76
CA LEU A 267 12.89 6.42 1.46
C LEU A 267 12.84 7.95 1.56
N LYS A 268 12.19 8.47 2.61
CA LYS A 268 12.09 9.90 2.89
C LYS A 268 13.46 10.55 3.09
N LYS A 269 14.47 9.83 3.57
CA LYS A 269 15.84 10.36 3.75
C LYS A 269 16.55 10.60 2.41
N PHE A 270 16.29 9.75 1.41
CA PHE A 270 16.92 9.85 0.08
C PHE A 270 16.16 10.78 -0.87
N SER A 271 14.86 10.94 -0.68
CA SER A 271 14.00 11.78 -1.53
C SER A 271 13.04 12.58 -0.66
N SER A 272 13.59 13.51 0.11
CA SER A 272 12.84 14.31 1.09
C SER A 272 11.76 15.21 0.48
N ASP A 273 11.82 15.44 -0.83
CA ASP A 273 10.89 16.21 -1.66
C ASP A 273 9.87 15.34 -2.39
N ASN A 274 10.00 14.00 -2.36
CA ASN A 274 9.03 13.11 -2.98
C ASN A 274 7.74 13.08 -2.15
N LEU A 275 6.77 13.88 -2.60
CA LEU A 275 5.49 14.05 -1.93
C LEU A 275 4.65 12.77 -1.89
N GLU A 276 4.81 11.86 -2.85
CA GLU A 276 4.07 10.60 -2.88
C GLU A 276 4.49 9.67 -1.74
N PHE A 277 5.80 9.58 -1.47
CA PHE A 277 6.32 8.80 -0.34
C PHE A 277 5.85 9.37 1.00
N ARG A 278 5.79 10.70 1.12
CA ARG A 278 5.26 11.36 2.34
C ARG A 278 3.77 11.15 2.52
N THR A 279 2.97 11.27 1.45
CA THR A 279 1.54 10.95 1.50
C THR A 279 1.33 9.50 1.94
N ARG A 280 2.07 8.55 1.38
CA ARG A 280 1.99 7.15 1.79
C ARG A 280 2.37 6.97 3.26
N LEU A 281 3.48 7.56 3.70
CA LEU A 281 3.94 7.49 5.08
C LEU A 281 2.91 8.07 6.06
N GLY A 282 2.28 9.21 5.71
CA GLY A 282 1.21 9.80 6.52
C GLY A 282 -0.01 8.88 6.65
N ILE A 283 -0.41 8.18 5.58
CA ILE A 283 -1.50 7.18 5.63
C ILE A 283 -1.12 6.02 6.54
N LEU A 284 0.11 5.50 6.43
CA LEU A 284 0.58 4.40 7.29
C LEU A 284 0.65 4.81 8.77
N TYR A 285 1.02 6.05 9.07
CA TYR A 285 0.97 6.57 10.44
C TYR A 285 -0.46 6.69 10.96
N LEU A 286 -1.40 7.13 10.11
CA LEU A 286 -2.81 7.21 10.46
C LEU A 286 -3.39 5.83 10.81
N GLU A 287 -3.05 4.78 10.04
CA GLU A 287 -3.47 3.39 10.31
C GLU A 287 -2.87 2.80 11.60
N ARG A 288 -1.84 3.43 12.18
CA ARG A 288 -1.17 3.01 13.43
C ARG A 288 -1.42 3.96 14.60
N ASP A 289 -2.45 4.78 14.50
CA ASP A 289 -2.83 5.79 15.50
C ASP A 289 -1.70 6.80 15.83
N ARG A 290 -0.70 6.92 14.96
CA ARG A 290 0.41 7.89 15.07
C ARG A 290 -0.01 9.22 14.45
N PHE A 291 -1.06 9.81 15.03
CA PHE A 291 -1.74 10.97 14.44
C PHE A 291 -0.82 12.19 14.27
N ASP A 292 0.07 12.46 15.21
CA ASP A 292 1.03 13.57 15.12
C ASP A 292 1.97 13.43 13.92
N ASP A 293 2.49 12.23 13.69
CA ASP A 293 3.38 11.95 12.56
C ASP A 293 2.61 12.05 11.23
N ALA A 294 1.38 11.53 11.18
CA ALA A 294 0.50 11.64 10.02
C ALA A 294 0.22 13.11 9.67
N ILE A 295 -0.17 13.92 10.67
CA ILE A 295 -0.43 15.36 10.52
C ILE A 295 0.80 16.07 9.95
N ASN A 296 1.99 15.78 10.47
CA ASN A 296 3.24 16.40 10.00
C ASN A 296 3.52 16.10 8.52
N GLU A 297 3.38 14.82 8.11
CA GLU A 297 3.61 14.45 6.71
C GLU A 297 2.56 15.07 5.76
N PHE A 298 1.28 15.07 6.14
CA PHE A 298 0.23 15.67 5.32
C PHE A 298 0.36 17.19 5.21
N ARG A 299 0.69 17.89 6.30
CA ARG A 299 0.97 19.34 6.27
C ARG A 299 2.16 19.67 5.38
N PHE A 300 3.21 18.86 5.42
CA PHE A 300 4.35 19.03 4.50
C PHE A 300 3.89 18.93 3.04
N VAL A 301 3.13 17.89 2.70
CA VAL A 301 2.63 17.71 1.33
C VAL A 301 1.72 18.86 0.89
N LEU A 302 0.82 19.34 1.75
CA LEU A 302 -0.06 20.47 1.44
C LEU A 302 0.68 21.81 1.36
N SER A 303 1.79 21.98 2.08
CA SER A 303 2.63 23.18 1.92
C SER A 303 3.25 23.27 0.52
N ALA A 304 3.59 22.12 -0.08
CA ALA A 304 4.13 22.03 -1.44
C ALA A 304 3.04 21.98 -2.52
N ARG A 305 1.89 21.35 -2.22
CA ARG A 305 0.73 21.21 -3.12
C ARG A 305 -0.58 21.51 -2.38
N PRO A 306 -0.94 22.79 -2.19
CA PRO A 306 -2.15 23.16 -1.44
C PRO A 306 -3.46 22.62 -2.05
N GLY A 307 -3.49 22.37 -3.36
CA GLY A 307 -4.67 21.83 -4.06
C GLY A 307 -4.83 20.31 -4.00
N ASN A 308 -4.02 19.59 -3.23
CA ASN A 308 -4.13 18.13 -3.11
C ASN A 308 -5.29 17.75 -2.16
N VAL A 309 -6.52 17.73 -2.70
CA VAL A 309 -7.75 17.47 -1.95
C VAL A 309 -7.77 16.09 -1.26
N GLN A 310 -7.07 15.10 -1.80
CA GLN A 310 -6.95 13.78 -1.19
C GLN A 310 -6.15 13.84 0.11
N VAL A 311 -5.04 14.58 0.11
CA VAL A 311 -4.21 14.76 1.30
C VAL A 311 -4.89 15.67 2.32
N GLN A 312 -5.63 16.68 1.86
CA GLN A 312 -6.47 17.52 2.72
C GLN A 312 -7.52 16.68 3.46
N PHE A 313 -8.17 15.74 2.76
CA PHE A 313 -9.09 14.78 3.38
C PHE A 313 -8.39 13.96 4.47
N PHE A 314 -7.24 13.35 4.16
CA PHE A 314 -6.48 12.56 5.15
C PHE A 314 -5.98 13.38 6.34
N LEU A 315 -5.60 14.65 6.13
CA LEU A 315 -5.25 15.56 7.22
C LEU A 315 -6.46 15.83 8.13
N GLY A 316 -7.63 16.07 7.54
CA GLY A 316 -8.89 16.20 8.29
C GLY A 316 -9.20 14.95 9.11
N THR A 317 -9.04 13.76 8.53
CA THR A 317 -9.22 12.48 9.23
C THR A 317 -8.22 12.33 10.38
N ALA A 318 -6.95 12.66 10.17
CA ALA A 318 -5.93 12.59 11.22
C ALA A 318 -6.24 13.54 12.39
N TYR A 319 -6.70 14.77 12.11
CA TYR A 319 -7.18 15.67 13.16
C TYR A 319 -8.42 15.13 13.88
N GLN A 320 -9.36 14.56 13.14
CA GLN A 320 -10.60 14.02 13.71
C GLN A 320 -10.34 12.86 14.67
N GLU A 321 -9.50 11.91 14.28
CA GLU A 321 -9.14 10.75 15.13
C GLU A 321 -8.31 11.16 16.35
N LYS A 322 -7.48 12.21 16.22
CA LYS A 322 -6.79 12.82 17.36
C LYS A 322 -7.71 13.60 18.31
N GLY A 323 -8.95 13.89 17.91
CA GLY A 323 -9.90 14.72 18.68
C GLY A 323 -9.72 16.23 18.50
N MET A 324 -8.92 16.66 17.52
CA MET A 324 -8.74 18.07 17.13
C MET A 324 -9.89 18.49 16.20
N LEU A 325 -11.08 18.61 16.77
CA LEU A 325 -12.33 18.75 16.02
C LEU A 325 -12.41 20.05 15.20
N ALA A 326 -11.83 21.15 15.67
CA ALA A 326 -11.87 22.43 14.97
C ALA A 326 -11.02 22.40 13.69
N GLU A 327 -9.82 21.84 13.79
CA GLU A 327 -8.90 21.67 12.67
C GLU A 327 -9.45 20.67 11.65
N ALA A 328 -10.04 19.56 12.12
CA ALA A 328 -10.74 18.61 11.26
C ALA A 328 -11.89 19.26 10.49
N GLU A 329 -12.72 20.04 11.18
CA GLU A 329 -13.82 20.80 10.57
C GLU A 329 -13.31 21.74 9.47
N GLU A 330 -12.24 22.50 9.73
CA GLU A 330 -11.62 23.38 8.75
C GLU A 330 -11.18 22.61 7.49
N GLN A 331 -10.47 21.49 7.67
CA GLN A 331 -9.98 20.69 6.54
C GLN A 331 -11.13 20.14 5.69
N PHE A 332 -12.18 19.58 6.31
CA PHE A 332 -13.30 19.01 5.57
C PHE A 332 -14.14 20.08 4.87
N ARG A 333 -14.40 21.23 5.51
CA ARG A 333 -15.12 22.35 4.86
C ARG A 333 -14.38 22.93 3.66
N GLY A 334 -13.05 22.85 3.67
CA GLY A 334 -12.22 23.31 2.55
C GLY A 334 -12.24 22.41 1.32
N ILE A 335 -12.87 21.23 1.36
CA ILE A 335 -12.92 20.30 0.22
C ILE A 335 -14.00 20.73 -0.78
N PRO A 336 -13.66 21.01 -2.06
CA PRO A 336 -14.63 21.46 -3.06
C PRO A 336 -15.71 20.41 -3.38
N GLU A 337 -16.92 20.87 -3.71
CA GLU A 337 -18.05 19.98 -4.08
C GLU A 337 -17.79 19.09 -5.30
N THR A 338 -16.88 19.51 -6.19
CA THR A 338 -16.47 18.74 -7.38
C THR A 338 -15.44 17.65 -7.08
N SER A 339 -14.95 17.58 -5.84
CA SER A 339 -13.91 16.63 -5.45
C SER A 339 -14.45 15.19 -5.39
N PRO A 340 -13.70 14.18 -5.86
CA PRO A 340 -14.07 12.78 -5.70
C PRO A 340 -14.29 12.35 -4.24
N VAL A 341 -13.59 13.00 -3.29
CA VAL A 341 -13.70 12.72 -1.85
C VAL A 341 -14.72 13.60 -1.13
N TYR A 342 -15.49 14.43 -1.85
CA TYR A 342 -16.41 15.39 -1.23
C TYR A 342 -17.47 14.70 -0.36
N ARG A 343 -18.05 13.60 -0.85
CA ARG A 343 -19.07 12.85 -0.10
C ARG A 343 -18.53 12.42 1.27
N ASP A 344 -17.39 11.75 1.26
CA ASP A 344 -16.78 11.21 2.48
C ASP A 344 -16.32 12.35 3.39
N ALA A 345 -15.75 13.42 2.84
CA ALA A 345 -15.39 14.62 3.58
C ALA A 345 -16.58 15.24 4.32
N MET A 346 -17.74 15.37 3.67
CA MET A 346 -18.95 15.93 4.30
C MET A 346 -19.54 14.98 5.35
N LEU A 347 -19.44 13.67 5.15
CA LEU A 347 -19.83 12.69 6.16
C LEU A 347 -18.93 12.79 7.41
N HIS A 348 -17.61 12.86 7.21
CA HIS A 348 -16.65 13.08 8.29
C HIS A 348 -16.84 14.45 8.97
N LEU A 349 -17.21 15.50 8.22
CA LEU A 349 -17.58 16.79 8.79
C LEU A 349 -18.81 16.67 9.70
N ALA A 350 -19.88 16.02 9.24
CA ALA A 350 -21.08 15.81 10.04
C ALA A 350 -20.77 15.01 11.34
N MET A 351 -19.95 13.96 11.25
CA MET A 351 -19.48 13.22 12.43
C MET A 351 -18.64 14.09 13.38
N THR A 352 -17.74 14.91 12.84
CA THR A 352 -16.92 15.87 13.62
C THR A 352 -17.81 16.85 14.38
N LEU A 353 -18.83 17.41 13.71
CA LEU A 353 -19.78 18.35 14.30
C LEU A 353 -20.63 17.68 15.39
N SER A 354 -21.12 16.46 15.17
CA SER A 354 -21.83 15.67 16.19
C SER A 354 -20.95 15.41 17.42
N ARG A 355 -19.69 14.97 17.23
CA ARG A 355 -18.72 14.81 18.34
C ARG A 355 -18.46 16.13 19.09
N GLY A 356 -18.48 17.25 18.38
CA GLY A 356 -18.37 18.60 18.93
C GLY A 356 -19.66 19.15 19.55
N LYS A 357 -20.72 18.34 19.66
CA LYS A 357 -22.06 18.72 20.17
C LYS A 357 -22.74 19.84 19.36
N LYS A 358 -22.34 20.05 18.10
CA LYS A 358 -22.95 21.00 17.16
C LYS A 358 -24.03 20.31 16.31
N LEU A 359 -25.05 19.76 16.98
CA LEU A 359 -26.04 18.85 16.37
C LEU A 359 -26.81 19.47 15.19
N GLU A 360 -27.24 20.73 15.30
CA GLU A 360 -27.98 21.38 14.20
C GLU A 360 -27.12 21.62 12.97
N GLU A 361 -25.85 22.02 13.14
CA GLU A 361 -24.93 22.15 12.00
C GLU A 361 -24.64 20.79 11.35
N ALA A 362 -24.49 19.75 12.17
CA ALA A 362 -24.27 18.39 11.69
C ALA A 362 -25.47 17.92 10.83
N LEU A 363 -26.70 18.17 11.29
CA LEU A 363 -27.92 17.87 10.55
C LEU A 363 -27.99 18.63 9.22
N ASP A 364 -27.63 19.91 9.20
CA ASP A 364 -27.64 20.73 7.99
C ASP A 364 -26.65 20.20 6.94
N VAL A 365 -25.45 19.80 7.37
CA VAL A 365 -24.46 19.17 6.48
C VAL A 365 -25.01 17.87 5.90
N THR A 366 -25.56 16.99 6.75
CA THR A 366 -26.11 15.70 6.31
C THR A 366 -27.31 15.87 5.38
N ARG A 367 -28.20 16.83 5.62
CA ARG A 367 -29.34 17.15 4.74
C ARG A 367 -28.87 17.63 3.36
N LYS A 368 -27.88 18.52 3.31
CA LYS A 368 -27.27 18.97 2.04
C LYS A 368 -26.61 17.81 1.30
N LEU A 369 -25.91 16.95 2.04
CA LEU A 369 -25.27 15.77 1.46
C LEU A 369 -26.32 14.81 0.88
N ARG A 370 -27.42 14.57 1.60
CA ARG A 370 -28.53 13.74 1.13
C ARG A 370 -29.16 14.28 -0.15
N ALA A 371 -29.34 15.58 -0.26
CA ALA A 371 -29.90 16.19 -1.48
C ALA A 371 -29.05 15.90 -2.73
N LYS A 372 -27.73 15.73 -2.57
CA LYS A 372 -26.80 15.35 -3.65
C LYS A 372 -26.74 13.83 -3.88
N PHE A 373 -26.92 13.03 -2.83
CA PHE A 373 -26.84 11.57 -2.88
C PHE A 373 -28.16 10.93 -2.38
N PRO A 374 -29.28 11.12 -3.09
CA PRO A 374 -30.61 10.71 -2.61
C PRO A 374 -30.82 9.19 -2.56
N GLU A 375 -29.97 8.40 -3.22
CA GLU A 375 -30.04 6.93 -3.22
C GLU A 375 -29.14 6.28 -2.16
N ASP A 376 -28.42 7.09 -1.38
CA ASP A 376 -27.49 6.60 -0.36
C ASP A 376 -28.22 6.21 0.93
N VAL A 377 -28.58 4.93 1.05
CA VAL A 377 -29.31 4.42 2.21
C VAL A 377 -28.51 4.56 3.51
N ALA A 378 -27.19 4.38 3.46
CA ALA A 378 -26.35 4.54 4.65
C ALA A 378 -26.41 5.98 5.18
N LEU A 379 -26.47 6.97 4.29
CA LEU A 379 -26.66 8.37 4.65
C LEU A 379 -28.04 8.65 5.26
N LEU A 380 -29.11 8.00 4.80
CA LEU A 380 -30.44 8.11 5.40
C LEU A 380 -30.47 7.53 6.82
N VAL A 381 -29.83 6.38 7.03
CA VAL A 381 -29.71 5.78 8.37
C VAL A 381 -28.91 6.69 9.29
N PHE A 382 -27.79 7.24 8.81
CA PHE A 382 -26.99 8.20 9.56
C PHE A 382 -27.78 9.46 9.93
N LEU A 383 -28.53 10.04 8.99
CA LEU A 383 -29.41 11.18 9.25
C LEU A 383 -30.50 10.83 10.28
N GLY A 384 -31.11 9.65 10.18
CA GLY A 384 -32.09 9.16 11.15
C GLY A 384 -31.53 9.10 12.57
N GLY A 385 -30.28 8.63 12.73
CA GLY A 385 -29.58 8.64 14.02
C GLY A 385 -29.32 10.06 14.55
N GLN A 386 -28.88 10.99 13.70
CA GLN A 386 -28.69 12.38 14.13
C GLN A 386 -30.01 13.07 14.52
N LEU A 387 -31.10 12.77 13.82
CA LEU A 387 -32.45 13.27 14.15
C LEU A 387 -32.95 12.69 15.48
N GLU A 388 -32.64 11.41 15.76
CA GLU A 388 -32.91 10.78 17.06
C GLU A 388 -32.16 11.49 18.20
N GLU A 389 -30.86 11.74 18.03
CA GLU A 389 -30.04 12.47 19.02
C GLU A 389 -30.56 13.90 19.25
N ALA A 390 -31.01 14.55 18.16
CA ALA A 390 -31.65 15.87 18.21
C ALA A 390 -33.12 15.83 18.72
N LYS A 391 -33.63 14.66 19.11
CA LYS A 391 -35.01 14.41 19.59
C LYS A 391 -36.10 14.77 18.59
N LYS A 392 -35.78 14.79 17.29
CA LYS A 392 -36.71 15.00 16.17
C LYS A 392 -37.27 13.66 15.70
N TYR A 393 -37.97 12.97 16.59
CA TYR A 393 -38.33 11.55 16.43
C TYR A 393 -39.26 11.29 15.24
N GLU A 394 -40.25 12.15 14.99
CA GLU A 394 -41.17 12.00 13.86
C GLU A 394 -40.43 12.09 12.52
N GLU A 395 -39.50 13.03 12.41
CA GLU A 395 -38.67 13.21 11.22
C GLU A 395 -37.71 12.02 11.07
N ALA A 396 -37.08 11.57 12.16
CA ALA A 396 -36.20 10.39 12.16
C ALA A 396 -36.94 9.15 11.62
N LEU A 397 -38.16 8.88 12.12
CA LEU A 397 -38.97 7.76 11.66
C LEU A 397 -39.34 7.86 10.18
N ALA A 398 -39.66 9.06 9.69
CA ALA A 398 -39.96 9.27 8.27
C ALA A 398 -38.74 8.96 7.38
N ILE A 399 -37.56 9.44 7.77
CA ILE A 399 -36.30 9.19 7.03
C ILE A 399 -35.92 7.71 7.05
N LEU A 400 -36.05 7.05 8.21
CA LEU A 400 -35.71 5.64 8.34
C LEU A 400 -36.72 4.74 7.61
N ALA A 401 -38.00 5.12 7.56
CA ALA A 401 -38.99 4.42 6.76
C ALA A 401 -38.67 4.52 5.25
N GLU A 402 -38.24 5.70 4.78
CA GLU A 402 -37.75 5.87 3.41
C GLU A 402 -36.52 5.00 3.14
N ALA A 403 -35.57 4.94 4.07
CA ALA A 403 -34.38 4.09 3.97
C ALA A 403 -34.76 2.59 3.83
N ALA A 404 -35.73 2.13 4.62
CA ALA A 404 -36.24 0.75 4.55
C ALA A 404 -36.95 0.44 3.22
N VAL A 405 -37.58 1.43 2.59
CA VAL A 405 -38.20 1.27 1.26
C VAL A 405 -37.14 1.18 0.15
N LYS A 406 -36.08 1.99 0.24
CA LYS A 406 -35.00 2.04 -0.76
C LYS A 406 -34.12 0.78 -0.74
N ASP A 407 -33.85 0.23 0.43
CA ASP A 407 -33.18 -1.06 0.57
C ASP A 407 -33.93 -1.98 1.54
N PRO A 408 -34.91 -2.74 1.03
CA PRO A 408 -35.74 -3.63 1.85
C PRO A 408 -34.99 -4.80 2.50
N LYS A 409 -33.74 -5.05 2.12
CA LYS A 409 -32.91 -6.12 2.68
C LYS A 409 -31.95 -5.62 3.75
N ASN A 410 -31.87 -4.31 3.97
CA ASN A 410 -30.99 -3.72 4.96
C ASN A 410 -31.62 -3.76 6.36
N PRO A 411 -30.98 -4.39 7.36
CA PRO A 411 -31.50 -4.41 8.72
C PRO A 411 -31.36 -3.06 9.46
N SER A 412 -30.41 -2.20 9.06
CA SER A 412 -30.06 -0.99 9.82
C SER A 412 -31.21 0.02 9.97
N PRO A 413 -32.01 0.35 8.93
CA PRO A 413 -33.17 1.21 9.12
C PRO A 413 -34.16 0.68 10.16
N HIS A 414 -34.40 -0.63 10.18
CA HIS A 414 -35.31 -1.27 11.14
C HIS A 414 -34.76 -1.23 12.57
N PHE A 415 -33.45 -1.48 12.75
CA PHE A 415 -32.81 -1.33 14.04
C PHE A 415 -32.93 0.12 14.55
N SER A 416 -32.56 1.10 13.73
CA SER A 416 -32.65 2.52 14.09
C SER A 416 -34.08 2.97 14.39
N MET A 417 -35.08 2.52 13.62
CA MET A 417 -36.50 2.80 13.94
C MET A 417 -36.88 2.20 15.30
N GLY A 418 -36.40 1.00 15.62
CA GLY A 418 -36.64 0.38 16.92
C GLY A 418 -36.10 1.21 18.07
N VAL A 419 -34.89 1.76 17.94
CA VAL A 419 -34.31 2.69 18.93
C VAL A 419 -35.19 3.93 19.09
N VAL A 420 -35.61 4.56 17.99
CA VAL A 420 -36.48 5.74 18.03
C VAL A 420 -37.84 5.41 18.68
N TYR A 421 -38.44 4.26 18.36
CA TYR A 421 -39.70 3.81 18.96
C TYR A 421 -39.58 3.58 20.47
N ASP A 422 -38.43 3.10 20.95
CA ASP A 422 -38.16 2.97 22.37
C ASP A 422 -38.10 4.33 23.07
N LYS A 423 -37.42 5.33 22.46
CA LYS A 423 -37.35 6.71 22.99
C LYS A 423 -38.71 7.38 23.11
N VAL A 424 -39.65 7.08 22.22
CA VAL A 424 -41.04 7.59 22.30
C VAL A 424 -41.98 6.68 23.10
N GLY A 425 -41.45 5.65 23.76
CA GLY A 425 -42.20 4.76 24.65
C GLY A 425 -43.12 3.76 23.92
N ASN A 426 -42.97 3.57 22.61
CA ASN A 426 -43.78 2.64 21.84
C ASN A 426 -43.12 1.25 21.76
N PHE A 427 -43.31 0.47 22.83
CA PHE A 427 -42.72 -0.86 22.96
C PHE A 427 -43.14 -1.83 21.84
N GLU A 428 -44.40 -1.82 21.41
CA GLU A 428 -44.88 -2.73 20.36
C GLU A 428 -44.16 -2.49 19.03
N LYS A 429 -44.05 -1.21 18.62
CA LYS A 429 -43.34 -0.85 17.38
C LYS A 429 -41.84 -1.04 17.50
N MET A 430 -41.25 -0.80 18.67
CA MET A 430 -39.85 -1.13 18.94
C MET A 430 -39.61 -2.63 18.72
N ALA A 431 -40.39 -3.49 19.38
CA ALA A 431 -40.21 -4.93 19.30
C ALA A 431 -40.43 -5.45 17.87
N ALA A 432 -41.43 -4.93 17.15
CA ALA A 432 -41.67 -5.26 15.75
C ALA A 432 -40.48 -4.86 14.85
N SER A 433 -39.92 -3.66 15.07
CA SER A 433 -38.78 -3.16 14.28
C SER A 433 -37.51 -3.98 14.56
N MET A 434 -37.23 -4.30 15.83
CA MET A 434 -36.11 -5.16 16.20
C MET A 434 -36.25 -6.58 15.63
N LYS A 435 -37.45 -7.17 15.71
CA LYS A 435 -37.74 -8.47 15.07
C LYS A 435 -37.48 -8.43 13.57
N LYS A 436 -37.88 -7.35 12.89
CA LYS A 436 -37.62 -7.21 11.46
C LYS A 436 -36.13 -7.09 11.14
N ALA A 437 -35.37 -6.34 11.93
CA ALA A 437 -33.91 -6.28 11.79
C ALA A 437 -33.26 -7.66 11.96
N ILE A 438 -33.70 -8.44 12.95
CA ILE A 438 -33.20 -9.82 13.19
C ILE A 438 -33.64 -10.80 12.09
N GLU A 439 -34.83 -10.62 11.51
CA GLU A 439 -35.30 -11.42 10.37
C GLU A 439 -34.42 -11.20 9.14
N LEU A 440 -34.05 -9.94 8.87
CA LEU A 440 -33.20 -9.56 7.74
C LEU A 440 -31.73 -9.96 7.96
N ASP A 441 -31.24 -9.82 9.18
CA ASP A 441 -29.92 -10.28 9.61
C ASP A 441 -30.01 -11.06 10.94
N PRO A 442 -30.09 -12.40 10.89
CA PRO A 442 -30.11 -13.23 12.09
C PRO A 442 -28.85 -13.14 12.95
N ARG A 443 -27.76 -12.55 12.43
CA ARG A 443 -26.49 -12.33 13.13
C ARG A 443 -26.34 -10.88 13.61
N HIS A 444 -27.40 -10.07 13.60
CA HIS A 444 -27.39 -8.71 14.11
C HIS A 444 -27.36 -8.69 15.64
N ALA A 445 -26.18 -8.90 16.21
CA ALA A 445 -25.98 -9.13 17.65
C ALA A 445 -26.59 -8.01 18.53
N VAL A 446 -26.47 -6.74 18.10
CA VAL A 446 -27.03 -5.59 18.85
C VAL A 446 -28.56 -5.62 18.89
N ALA A 447 -29.24 -6.00 17.81
CA ALA A 447 -30.70 -6.06 17.76
C ALA A 447 -31.23 -7.22 18.61
N LEU A 448 -30.55 -8.38 18.56
CA LEU A 448 -30.81 -9.53 19.42
C LEU A 448 -30.74 -9.13 20.91
N ASN A 449 -29.63 -8.50 21.31
CA ASN A 449 -29.46 -8.05 22.69
C ASN A 449 -30.49 -6.99 23.08
N TYR A 450 -30.72 -5.98 22.23
CA TYR A 450 -31.66 -4.89 22.51
C TYR A 450 -33.07 -5.43 22.77
N LEU A 451 -33.55 -6.34 21.92
CA LEU A 451 -34.87 -6.96 22.08
C LEU A 451 -34.93 -7.85 23.32
N GLY A 452 -33.91 -8.67 23.55
CA GLY A 452 -33.84 -9.55 24.71
C GLY A 452 -33.81 -8.79 26.04
N TYR A 453 -32.96 -7.78 26.14
CA TYR A 453 -32.92 -6.89 27.32
C TYR A 453 -34.27 -6.17 27.52
N SER A 454 -34.87 -5.63 26.45
CA SER A 454 -36.15 -4.93 26.53
C SER A 454 -37.30 -5.81 27.05
N TYR A 455 -37.30 -7.09 26.70
CA TYR A 455 -38.22 -8.09 27.25
C TYR A 455 -37.96 -8.34 28.73
N ALA A 456 -36.70 -8.60 29.10
CA ALA A 456 -36.31 -8.83 30.48
C ALA A 456 -36.67 -7.66 31.39
N ASP A 457 -36.35 -6.44 30.96
CA ASP A 457 -36.62 -5.21 31.70
C ASP A 457 -38.13 -4.98 31.97
N ARG A 458 -39.00 -5.50 31.10
CA ARG A 458 -40.46 -5.45 31.26
C ARG A 458 -41.07 -6.71 31.88
N ASN A 459 -40.23 -7.68 32.29
CA ASN A 459 -40.65 -8.99 32.81
C ASN A 459 -41.44 -9.85 31.80
N LEU A 460 -41.21 -9.63 30.50
CA LEU A 460 -41.93 -10.30 29.42
C LEU A 460 -41.04 -11.39 28.81
N ASN A 461 -41.65 -12.48 28.34
CA ASN A 461 -41.01 -13.52 27.53
C ASN A 461 -39.59 -13.93 27.97
N LEU A 462 -39.34 -14.11 29.27
CA LEU A 462 -37.98 -14.25 29.82
C LEU A 462 -37.15 -15.39 29.18
N LYS A 463 -37.79 -16.47 28.74
CA LYS A 463 -37.12 -17.57 28.01
C LYS A 463 -36.67 -17.15 26.61
N GLU A 464 -37.51 -16.38 25.90
CA GLU A 464 -37.16 -15.82 24.59
C GLU A 464 -36.06 -14.77 24.75
N ALA A 465 -36.15 -13.92 25.77
CA ALA A 465 -35.13 -12.93 26.11
C ALA A 465 -33.75 -13.57 26.32
N GLU A 466 -33.68 -14.62 27.13
CA GLU A 466 -32.45 -15.40 27.35
C GLU A 466 -31.90 -15.96 26.04
N SER A 467 -32.77 -16.59 25.21
CA SER A 467 -32.35 -17.15 23.93
C SER A 467 -31.79 -16.10 22.96
N LEU A 468 -32.39 -14.91 22.90
CA LEU A 468 -31.93 -13.81 22.05
C LEU A 468 -30.55 -13.31 22.51
N ILE A 469 -30.36 -13.09 23.81
CA ILE A 469 -29.09 -12.60 24.36
C ILE A 469 -27.98 -13.64 24.24
N LEU A 470 -28.28 -14.92 24.46
CA LEU A 470 -27.31 -16.00 24.24
C LEU A 470 -26.85 -16.07 22.78
N LYS A 471 -27.75 -15.90 21.80
CA LYS A 471 -27.36 -15.78 20.38
C LYS A 471 -26.50 -14.53 20.13
N ALA A 472 -26.79 -13.41 20.78
CA ALA A 472 -25.96 -12.21 20.69
C ALA A 472 -24.53 -12.47 21.22
N LEU A 473 -24.41 -13.24 22.30
CA LEU A 473 -23.14 -13.66 22.90
C LEU A 473 -22.42 -14.75 22.08
N GLU A 474 -23.12 -15.61 21.34
CA GLU A 474 -22.47 -16.51 20.38
C GLU A 474 -21.72 -15.71 19.29
N ILE A 475 -22.26 -14.55 18.91
CA ILE A 475 -21.66 -13.66 17.91
C ILE A 475 -20.57 -12.79 18.55
N ARG A 476 -20.80 -12.26 19.75
CA ARG A 476 -19.86 -11.41 20.51
C ARG A 476 -19.69 -11.93 21.95
N PRO A 477 -18.84 -12.96 22.17
CA PRO A 477 -18.79 -13.70 23.45
C PRO A 477 -18.17 -12.94 24.63
N ASN A 478 -17.46 -11.87 24.35
CA ASN A 478 -16.77 -11.03 25.34
C ASN A 478 -17.31 -9.59 25.36
N ASP A 479 -18.58 -9.39 24.97
CA ASP A 479 -19.22 -8.10 25.11
C ASP A 479 -19.81 -7.96 26.52
N GLY A 480 -19.22 -7.07 27.33
CA GLY A 480 -19.61 -6.87 28.73
C GLY A 480 -21.06 -6.41 28.88
N TYR A 481 -21.59 -5.62 27.95
CA TYR A 481 -22.96 -5.12 27.99
C TYR A 481 -23.98 -6.22 27.67
N PHE A 482 -23.60 -7.18 26.83
CA PHE A 482 -24.45 -8.34 26.55
C PHE A 482 -24.49 -9.32 27.72
N ILE A 483 -23.37 -9.46 28.42
CA ILE A 483 -23.30 -10.27 29.65
C ILE A 483 -24.13 -9.62 30.76
N ASP A 484 -24.06 -8.29 30.91
CA ASP A 484 -24.94 -7.53 31.82
C ASP A 484 -26.43 -7.75 31.47
N SER A 485 -26.77 -7.70 30.18
CA SER A 485 -28.13 -7.96 29.70
C SER A 485 -28.60 -9.38 30.04
N LEU A 486 -27.73 -10.39 29.91
CA LEU A 486 -28.04 -11.78 30.30
C LEU A 486 -28.27 -11.90 31.81
N ALA A 487 -27.42 -11.25 32.59
CA ALA A 487 -27.55 -11.22 34.03
C ALA A 487 -28.88 -10.58 34.46
N TRP A 488 -29.33 -9.54 33.75
CA TRP A 488 -30.65 -8.95 33.96
C TRP A 488 -31.78 -9.94 33.68
N VAL A 489 -31.64 -10.83 32.68
CA VAL A 489 -32.61 -11.91 32.47
C VAL A 489 -32.65 -12.86 33.66
N HIS A 490 -31.49 -13.34 34.12
CA HIS A 490 -31.42 -14.26 35.27
C HIS A 490 -31.93 -13.62 36.55
N TYR A 491 -31.65 -12.33 36.77
CA TYR A 491 -32.23 -11.56 37.87
C TYR A 491 -33.76 -11.61 37.84
N ARG A 492 -34.37 -11.39 36.67
CA ARG A 492 -35.83 -11.40 36.49
C ARG A 492 -36.44 -12.81 36.57
N GLN A 493 -35.66 -13.84 36.30
CA GLN A 493 -36.03 -15.24 36.54
C GLN A 493 -35.87 -15.65 38.02
N GLY A 494 -35.30 -14.80 38.89
CA GLY A 494 -35.04 -15.09 40.30
C GLY A 494 -33.73 -15.84 40.56
N GLU A 495 -32.89 -16.00 39.54
CA GLU A 495 -31.63 -16.74 39.58
C GLU A 495 -30.47 -15.84 40.04
N PHE A 496 -30.61 -15.25 41.23
CA PHE A 496 -29.73 -14.16 41.68
C PHE A 496 -28.25 -14.52 41.74
N ALA A 497 -27.90 -15.76 42.10
CA ALA A 497 -26.50 -16.20 42.15
C ALA A 497 -25.84 -16.26 40.77
N ARG A 498 -26.60 -16.65 39.74
CA ARG A 498 -26.14 -16.63 38.34
C ARG A 498 -25.97 -15.20 37.85
N ALA A 499 -26.99 -14.36 38.08
CA ALA A 499 -26.94 -12.95 37.73
C ALA A 499 -25.72 -12.24 38.35
N GLU A 500 -25.43 -12.44 39.64
CA GLU A 500 -24.25 -11.87 40.29
C GLU A 500 -22.94 -12.31 39.63
N THR A 501 -22.82 -13.61 39.30
CA THR A 501 -21.62 -14.16 38.66
C THR A 501 -21.38 -13.50 37.30
N GLU A 502 -22.45 -13.34 36.52
CA GLU A 502 -22.39 -12.73 35.19
C GLU A 502 -22.10 -11.23 35.27
N LEU A 503 -22.71 -10.48 36.18
CA LEU A 503 -22.43 -9.06 36.40
C LEU A 503 -20.98 -8.81 36.82
N ARG A 504 -20.43 -9.66 37.69
CA ARG A 504 -19.01 -9.57 38.05
C ARG A 504 -18.11 -9.84 36.86
N ARG A 505 -18.48 -10.79 35.98
CA ARG A 505 -17.79 -11.02 34.70
C ARG A 505 -17.95 -9.84 33.75
N ALA A 506 -19.12 -9.21 33.66
CA ALA A 506 -19.32 -8.01 32.86
C ALA A 506 -18.38 -6.88 33.32
N LEU A 507 -18.25 -6.66 34.64
CA LEU A 507 -17.37 -5.65 35.21
C LEU A 507 -15.87 -5.92 35.04
N THR A 508 -15.44 -7.13 34.64
CA THR A 508 -14.04 -7.34 34.22
C THR A 508 -13.78 -6.87 32.79
N LEU A 509 -14.84 -6.79 31.96
CA LEU A 509 -14.79 -6.36 30.57
C LEU A 509 -15.13 -4.88 30.39
N VAL A 510 -16.06 -4.36 31.20
CA VAL A 510 -16.43 -2.94 31.28
C VAL A 510 -16.22 -2.43 32.71
N PRO A 511 -14.96 -2.17 33.12
CA PRO A 511 -14.67 -1.78 34.48
C PRO A 511 -15.36 -0.47 34.86
N ASP A 512 -15.94 -0.46 36.05
CA ASP A 512 -16.57 0.72 36.67
C ASP A 512 -17.78 1.29 35.90
N ASP A 513 -18.39 0.54 34.97
CA ASP A 513 -19.59 1.00 34.27
C ASP A 513 -20.74 1.28 35.27
N PRO A 514 -21.28 2.51 35.33
CA PRO A 514 -22.27 2.88 36.33
C PRO A 514 -23.56 2.05 36.29
N VAL A 515 -24.01 1.63 35.10
CA VAL A 515 -25.28 0.90 34.92
C VAL A 515 -25.11 -0.55 35.32
N VAL A 516 -24.00 -1.19 34.91
CA VAL A 516 -23.67 -2.56 35.34
C VAL A 516 -23.48 -2.63 36.86
N LEU A 517 -22.88 -1.59 37.46
CA LEU A 517 -22.80 -1.46 38.91
C LEU A 517 -24.20 -1.33 39.53
N GLU A 518 -25.10 -0.52 38.98
CA GLU A 518 -26.48 -0.44 39.47
C GLU A 518 -27.18 -1.81 39.45
N HIS A 519 -27.13 -2.53 38.33
CA HIS A 519 -27.71 -3.87 38.22
C HIS A 519 -27.11 -4.85 39.25
N LEU A 520 -25.79 -4.79 39.50
CA LEU A 520 -25.15 -5.58 40.56
C LEU A 520 -25.67 -5.20 41.95
N GLY A 521 -25.85 -3.91 42.23
CA GLY A 521 -26.48 -3.46 43.46
C GLY A 521 -27.88 -4.06 43.64
N ASP A 522 -28.72 -4.02 42.60
CA ASP A 522 -30.08 -4.57 42.64
C ASP A 522 -30.09 -6.09 42.91
N VAL A 523 -29.19 -6.85 42.26
CA VAL A 523 -29.03 -8.30 42.50
C VAL A 523 -28.58 -8.59 43.94
N LEU A 524 -27.61 -7.83 44.46
CA LEU A 524 -27.10 -8.00 45.83
C LEU A 524 -28.18 -7.69 46.87
N VAL A 525 -29.04 -6.70 46.64
CA VAL A 525 -30.21 -6.42 47.51
C VAL A 525 -31.14 -7.63 47.55
N SER A 526 -31.47 -8.22 46.39
CA SER A 526 -32.33 -9.41 46.31
C SER A 526 -31.74 -10.65 46.99
N GLN A 527 -30.42 -10.72 47.14
CA GLN A 527 -29.73 -11.76 47.91
C GLN A 527 -29.58 -11.45 49.41
N GLY A 528 -30.01 -10.26 49.87
CA GLY A 528 -29.84 -9.81 51.25
C GLY A 528 -28.44 -9.32 51.61
N LYS A 529 -27.57 -9.06 50.63
CA LYS A 529 -26.19 -8.55 50.81
C LYS A 529 -26.16 -7.02 50.86
N GLY A 530 -26.90 -6.43 51.81
CA GLY A 530 -27.15 -4.98 51.88
C GLY A 530 -25.88 -4.10 51.93
N THR A 531 -24.90 -4.47 52.75
CA THR A 531 -23.64 -3.71 52.86
C THR A 531 -22.86 -3.66 51.55
N GLU A 532 -22.80 -4.78 50.82
CA GLU A 532 -22.12 -4.84 49.54
C GLU A 532 -22.88 -4.06 48.47
N ALA A 533 -24.22 -4.19 48.43
CA ALA A 533 -25.07 -3.42 47.53
C ALA A 533 -24.88 -1.90 47.72
N ALA A 534 -24.79 -1.43 48.97
CA ALA A 534 -24.57 -0.02 49.27
C ALA A 534 -23.25 0.50 48.68
N ASN A 535 -22.16 -0.27 48.83
CA ASN A 535 -20.85 0.09 48.28
C ASN A 535 -20.89 0.17 46.74
N VAL A 536 -21.57 -0.77 46.10
CA VAL A 536 -21.69 -0.81 44.64
C VAL A 536 -22.54 0.37 44.13
N PHE A 537 -23.65 0.71 44.78
CA PHE A 537 -24.45 1.90 44.42
C PHE A 537 -23.69 3.21 44.62
N GLU A 538 -22.92 3.35 45.70
CA GLU A 538 -22.04 4.52 45.90
C GLU A 538 -21.01 4.64 44.78
N LYS A 539 -20.44 3.51 44.36
CA LYS A 539 -19.51 3.46 43.23
C LYS A 539 -20.18 3.84 41.91
N ALA A 540 -21.39 3.35 41.64
CA ALA A 540 -22.16 3.70 40.45
C ALA A 540 -22.40 5.22 40.36
N ILE A 541 -22.81 5.85 41.47
CA ILE A 541 -23.02 7.30 41.54
C ILE A 541 -21.70 8.05 41.31
N ALA A 542 -20.61 7.63 41.97
CA ALA A 542 -19.30 8.25 41.84
C ALA A 542 -18.72 8.17 40.43
N LYS A 543 -19.11 7.15 39.65
CA LYS A 543 -18.68 6.92 38.27
C LYS A 543 -19.56 7.59 37.23
N GLY A 544 -20.56 8.38 37.65
CA GLY A 544 -21.32 9.26 36.77
C GLY A 544 -22.55 8.61 36.16
N HIS A 545 -23.30 7.82 36.94
CA HIS A 545 -24.60 7.29 36.52
C HIS A 545 -25.50 8.39 35.91
N GLU A 546 -26.17 8.10 34.79
CA GLU A 546 -27.01 9.09 34.08
C GLU A 546 -28.20 9.56 34.93
N LYS A 547 -28.65 8.70 35.86
CA LYS A 547 -29.75 8.97 36.79
C LYS A 547 -29.30 8.76 38.23
N PRO A 548 -28.42 9.63 38.78
CA PRO A 548 -27.81 9.39 40.08
C PRO A 548 -28.84 9.47 41.23
N GLU A 549 -29.92 10.22 41.05
CA GLU A 549 -31.00 10.29 42.06
C GLU A 549 -31.77 8.98 42.21
N GLU A 550 -32.02 8.26 41.12
CA GLU A 550 -32.69 6.95 41.17
C GLU A 550 -31.83 5.96 41.99
N VAL A 551 -30.52 5.95 41.75
CA VAL A 551 -29.56 5.12 42.49
C VAL A 551 -29.42 5.56 43.94
N ARG A 552 -29.43 6.87 44.24
CA ARG A 552 -29.43 7.37 45.64
C ARG A 552 -30.66 6.94 46.42
N ASN A 553 -31.83 6.90 45.78
CA ASN A 553 -33.05 6.40 46.40
C ASN A 553 -32.95 4.91 46.73
N LYS A 554 -32.38 4.10 45.82
CA LYS A 554 -32.08 2.68 46.09
C LYS A 554 -31.11 2.54 47.27
N LEU A 555 -29.99 3.26 47.25
CA LEU A 555 -28.99 3.28 48.32
C LEU A 555 -29.58 3.63 49.69
N SER A 556 -30.45 4.63 49.75
CA SER A 556 -31.09 5.07 51.00
C SER A 556 -31.94 3.97 51.62
N ARG A 557 -32.75 3.28 50.81
CA ARG A 557 -33.58 2.14 51.25
C ARG A 557 -32.73 0.98 51.79
N VAL A 558 -31.61 0.69 51.15
CA VAL A 558 -30.67 -0.36 51.61
C VAL A 558 -30.05 -0.01 52.96
N LYS A 559 -29.66 1.26 53.16
CA LYS A 559 -29.08 1.74 54.43
C LYS A 559 -30.09 1.68 55.57
N GLU A 560 -31.33 2.13 55.34
CA GLU A 560 -32.42 2.07 56.33
C GLU A 560 -32.77 0.63 56.73
N GLY A 561 -32.84 -0.29 55.77
CA GLY A 561 -33.12 -1.70 56.02
C GLY A 561 -31.99 -2.46 56.72
N SER A 562 -30.74 -1.99 56.58
CA SER A 562 -29.57 -2.59 57.23
C SER A 562 -29.40 -2.13 58.69
N THR A 563 -30.00 -0.99 59.06
CA THR A 563 -30.01 -0.47 60.45
C THR A 563 -31.15 -1.03 61.32
N ALA A 564 -32.10 -1.77 60.75
CA ALA A 564 -33.29 -2.30 61.43
C ALA A 564 -33.21 -3.81 61.79
N LYS A 565 -32.06 -4.45 61.52
CA LYS A 565 -31.73 -5.82 61.96
C LYS A 565 -30.59 -5.76 62.96
#